data_AF-A0A317ZLP5-F1
#
_entry.id   AF-A0A317ZLP5-F1
#
_cell.length_a   1.000
_cell.length_b   1.000
_cell.length_c   1.000
_cell.angle_alpha   90.00
_cell.angle_beta   90.00
_cell.angle_gamma   90.00
#
_symmetry.space_group_name_H-M   'P 1'
#
loop_
_entity.id
_entity.type
_entity.pdbx_description
1 polymer ?
#
loop_
_entity_poly.entity_id
_entity_poly.type
_entity_poly.pdbx_seq_one_letter_code
_entity_poly.pdbx_strand_id
1 'polypeptide(L)' 'MAAEVCDKLTPVWFWTPDRKWQPKDAPEVVDMLRLCNSRKTNYLLNVAPDRSGRILEDSVTRLKEIDSLLGLNHVGP' A
#
# COMPACT_ATOMS: atom_id res chain seq x y z
N MET A 1 -3.14 22.67 -8.08
CA MET A 1 -1.78 22.18 -7.80
C MET A 1 -1.87 20.68 -7.65
N ALA A 2 -0.95 19.91 -8.25
CA ALA A 2 -0.89 18.47 -8.00
C ALA A 2 -0.38 18.22 -6.57
N ALA A 3 -0.95 17.24 -5.88
CA ALA A 3 -0.55 16.84 -4.54
C ALA A 3 -0.40 15.32 -4.48
N GLU A 4 0.41 14.85 -3.54
CA GLU A 4 0.63 13.44 -3.25
C GLU A 4 0.66 13.23 -1.74
N VAL A 5 0.04 12.15 -1.27
CA VAL A 5 0.14 11.67 0.11
C VAL A 5 0.99 10.41 0.11
N CYS A 6 2.09 10.44 0.88
CA CYS A 6 2.95 9.29 1.10
C CYS A 6 2.51 8.57 2.38
N ASP A 7 2.29 7.26 2.30
CA ASP A 7 2.00 6.41 3.45
C ASP A 7 2.77 5.08 3.34
N LYS A 8 2.68 4.28 4.38
CA LYS A 8 3.36 2.99 4.55
C LYS A 8 2.32 1.89 4.70
N LEU A 9 2.53 0.79 3.99
CA LEU A 9 1.70 -0.40 4.14
C LEU A 9 1.95 -1.08 5.48
N THR A 10 3.16 -0.97 6.02
CA THR A 10 3.62 -1.61 7.26
C THR A 10 3.91 -0.56 8.35
N PRO A 11 4.22 -0.96 9.61
CA PRO A 11 4.25 0.00 10.72
C PRO A 11 5.29 1.12 10.60
N VAL A 12 6.37 0.92 9.83
CA VAL A 12 7.45 1.90 9.59
C VAL A 12 7.94 1.82 8.15
N TRP A 13 8.66 2.84 7.70
CA TRP A 13 9.13 2.97 6.32
C TRP A 13 10.19 1.93 5.90
N PHE A 14 11.06 1.54 6.83
CA PHE A 14 12.21 0.67 6.56
C PHE A 14 12.16 -0.60 7.39
N TRP A 15 12.51 -1.72 6.77
CA TRP A 15 12.50 -3.03 7.41
C TRP A 15 13.49 -3.14 8.57
N THR A 16 13.06 -3.75 9.68
CA THR A 16 13.93 -4.11 10.82
C THR A 16 13.60 -5.51 11.33
N PRO A 17 14.61 -6.33 11.73
CA PRO A 17 14.40 -7.73 12.10
C PRO A 17 13.65 -7.94 13.42
N ASP A 18 13.65 -6.94 14.30
CA ASP A 18 13.18 -6.97 15.68
C ASP A 18 11.70 -6.54 15.83
N ARG A 19 10.99 -6.37 14.71
CA ARG A 19 9.63 -5.83 14.67
C ARG A 19 8.66 -6.82 14.03
N LYS A 20 7.41 -6.83 14.51
CA LYS A 20 6.30 -7.49 13.80
C LYS A 20 5.92 -6.67 12.57
N TRP A 21 6.03 -7.28 11.39
CA TRP A 21 5.75 -6.65 10.09
C TRP A 21 4.34 -6.96 9.62
N GLN A 22 3.35 -6.42 10.33
CA GLN A 22 1.94 -6.61 9.97
C GLN A 22 1.47 -5.48 9.03
N PRO A 23 1.03 -5.79 7.79
CA PRO A 23 0.49 -4.79 6.88
C PRO A 23 -0.86 -4.24 7.37
N LYS A 24 -1.19 -3.01 6.96
CA LYS A 24 -2.53 -2.40 7.10
C LYS A 24 -3.60 -3.23 6.43
N ASP A 25 -4.84 -3.07 6.87
CA ASP A 25 -5.96 -3.77 6.27
C ASP A 25 -6.27 -3.29 4.85
N ALA A 26 -6.60 -4.22 3.95
CA ALA A 26 -6.86 -3.88 2.55
C ALA A 26 -7.97 -2.83 2.40
N PRO A 27 -9.11 -2.92 3.14
CA PRO A 27 -10.12 -1.87 3.13
C PRO A 27 -9.59 -0.51 3.58
N GLU A 28 -8.75 -0.45 4.61
CA GLU A 28 -8.15 0.81 5.09
C GLU A 28 -7.34 1.50 3.98
N VAL A 29 -6.53 0.73 3.25
CA VAL A 29 -5.71 1.24 2.15
C VAL A 29 -6.58 1.71 0.98
N VAL A 30 -7.62 0.95 0.64
CA VAL A 30 -8.57 1.29 -0.44
C VAL A 30 -9.36 2.57 -0.10
N ASP A 31 -9.79 2.72 1.15
CA ASP A 31 -10.52 3.91 1.58
C ASP A 31 -9.62 5.15 1.56
N MET A 32 -8.33 5.02 1.94
CA MET A 32 -7.36 6.11 1.82
C MET A 32 -7.11 6.49 0.35
N LEU A 33 -6.99 5.51 -0.55
CA LEU A 33 -6.86 5.75 -1.99
C LEU A 33 -8.08 6.51 -2.53
N ARG A 34 -9.29 6.05 -2.21
CA ARG A 34 -10.55 6.72 -2.62
C ARG A 34 -10.62 8.14 -2.08
N LEU A 35 -10.20 8.37 -0.83
CA LEU A 35 -10.13 9.69 -0.23
C LEU A 35 -9.16 10.60 -0.98
N CYS A 36 -7.94 10.14 -1.28
CA CYS A 36 -6.95 10.89 -2.06
C CYS A 36 -7.49 11.23 -3.46
N ASN A 37 -8.08 10.26 -4.16
CA ASN A 37 -8.69 10.46 -5.47
C ASN A 37 -9.82 11.51 -5.44
N SER A 38 -10.71 11.44 -4.43
CA SER A 38 -11.79 12.44 -4.26
C SER A 38 -11.26 13.87 -4.06
N ARG A 39 -10.01 14.00 -3.59
CA ARG A 39 -9.31 15.27 -3.35
C ARG A 39 -8.30 15.60 -4.45
N LYS A 40 -8.36 14.92 -5.60
CA LYS A 40 -7.45 15.11 -6.75
C LYS A 40 -5.97 15.02 -6.36
N THR A 41 -5.66 14.06 -5.48
CA THR A 41 -4.35 13.84 -4.87
C THR A 41 -3.91 12.41 -5.14
N ASN A 42 -2.64 12.21 -5.49
CA ASN A 42 -2.07 10.87 -5.67
C ASN A 42 -1.82 10.20 -4.31
N TYR A 43 -1.83 8.87 -4.28
CA TYR A 43 -1.52 8.10 -3.09
C TYR A 43 -0.31 7.19 -3.34
N LEU A 44 0.81 7.52 -2.70
CA LEU A 44 2.06 6.75 -2.78
C LEU A 44 2.18 5.85 -1.56
N LEU A 45 2.04 4.53 -1.78
CA LEU A 45 2.10 3.53 -0.72
C LEU A 45 3.45 2.80 -0.68
N ASN A 46 4.23 3.03 0.37
CA ASN A 46 5.51 2.39 0.59
C ASN A 46 5.37 0.94 1.08
N VAL A 47 6.23 0.07 0.55
CA VAL A 47 6.39 -1.31 0.98
C VAL A 47 7.87 -1.57 1.19
N ALA A 48 8.28 -1.84 2.43
CA ALA A 48 9.68 -2.05 2.76
C ALA A 48 10.13 -3.46 2.34
N PRO A 49 11.19 -3.61 1.53
CA PRO A 49 11.86 -4.90 1.35
C PRO A 49 12.71 -5.24 2.58
N ASP A 50 12.97 -6.53 2.78
CA ASP A 50 13.94 -7.00 3.78
C ASP A 50 15.39 -6.88 3.27
N ARG A 51 16.35 -7.36 4.07
CA ARG A 51 17.79 -7.35 3.71
C ARG A 51 18.17 -8.26 2.54
N SER A 52 17.27 -9.16 2.12
CA SER A 52 17.44 -9.94 0.89
C SER A 52 16.99 -9.19 -0.36
N GLY A 53 16.41 -7.99 -0.19
CA GLY A 53 15.83 -7.20 -1.26
C GLY A 53 14.43 -7.67 -1.68
N ARG A 54 13.78 -8.54 -0.89
CA ARG A 54 12.45 -9.07 -1.17
C ARG A 54 11.38 -8.34 -0.37
N ILE A 55 10.23 -8.13 -1.01
CA ILE A 55 9.01 -7.74 -0.29
C ILE A 55 8.54 -8.94 0.53
N LEU A 56 8.14 -8.69 1.78
CA LEU A 56 7.60 -9.73 2.66
C LEU A 56 6.30 -10.33 2.09
N GLU A 57 6.14 -11.65 2.20
CA GLU A 57 4.97 -12.38 1.67
C GLU A 57 3.63 -11.86 2.19
N ASP A 58 3.56 -11.45 3.46
CA ASP A 58 2.35 -10.84 4.04
C ASP A 58 1.99 -9.53 3.33
N SER A 59 3.00 -8.73 2.95
CA SER A 59 2.79 -7.49 2.19
C SER A 59 2.35 -7.79 0.76
N VAL A 60 2.93 -8.80 0.11
CA VAL A 60 2.49 -9.27 -1.23
C VAL A 60 1.04 -9.73 -1.20
N THR A 61 0.68 -10.53 -0.19
CA THR A 61 -0.70 -11.01 0.01
C THR A 61 -1.66 -9.84 0.18
N ARG A 62 -1.30 -8.86 1.02
CA ARG A 62 -2.11 -7.65 1.23
C ARG A 62 -2.31 -6.83 -0.04
N LEU A 63 -1.29 -6.70 -0.88
CA LEU A 63 -1.40 -6.00 -2.17
C LEU A 63 -2.39 -6.69 -3.13
N LYS A 64 -2.44 -8.04 -3.14
CA LYS A 64 -3.42 -8.81 -3.92
C LYS A 64 -4.85 -8.65 -3.41
N GLU A 65 -5.02 -8.54 -2.09
CA GLU A 65 -6.32 -8.24 -1.48
C GLU A 65 -6.80 -6.84 -1.88
N ILE A 66 -5.90 -5.84 -1.85
CA ILE A 66 -6.19 -4.47 -2.31
C ILE A 66 -6.65 -4.49 -3.77
N ASP A 67 -5.92 -5.19 -4.65
CA ASP A 67 -6.28 -5.35 -6.05
C ASP A 67 -7.69 -5.94 -6.23
N SER A 68 -7.99 -7.01 -5.50
CA SER A 68 -9.30 -7.67 -5.51
C SER A 68 -10.44 -6.72 -5.10
N LEU A 69 -10.21 -5.85 -4.10
CA LEU A 69 -11.19 -4.86 -3.64
C LEU A 69 -11.37 -3.68 -4.59
N LEU A 70 -10.31 -3.29 -5.30
CA LEU A 70 -10.39 -2.25 -6.32
C LEU A 70 -11.05 -2.76 -7.60
N GLY A 71 -11.09 -4.09 -7.81
CA GLY A 71 -11.66 -4.69 -9.00
C GLY A 71 -10.91 -4.27 -10.26
N LEU A 72 -9.58 -4.09 -10.17
CA LEU A 72 -8.71 -3.68 -11.27
C LEU A 72 -8.50 -4.82 -12.29
N ASN A 73 -9.60 -5.40 -12.77
CA ASN A 73 -9.69 -6.04 -14.09
C ASN A 73 -10.08 -5.00 -15.18
N HIS A 74 -10.00 -3.71 -14.87
CA HIS A 74 -10.25 -2.62 -15.81
C HIS A 74 -8.92 -2.07 -16.32
N VAL A 75 -8.64 -2.38 -17.59
CA VAL A 75 -7.79 -1.58 -18.47
C VAL A 75 -8.29 -0.14 -18.36
N GLY A 76 -7.53 0.72 -17.66
CA GLY A 76 -7.72 2.17 -17.79
C GLY A 76 -7.48 2.58 -19.26
N PRO A 77 -8.03 3.72 -19.70
CA PRO A 77 -8.02 4.13 -21.12
C PRO A 77 -6.63 4.07 -21.77
#